data_AF-A0A8T4XI93-F1
#
_entry.id   AF-A0A8T4XI93-F1
#
_cell.length_a   1.000
_cell.length_b   1.000
_cell.length_c   1.000
_cell.angle_alpha   90.00
_cell.angle_beta   90.00
_cell.angle_gamma   90.00
#
_symmetry.space_group_name_H-M   'P 1'
#
loop_
_entity.id
_entity.type
_entity.pdbx_description
1 polymer ?
#
loop_
_entity_poly.entity_id
_entity_poly.type
_entity_poly.pdbx_seq_one_letter_code
_entity_poly.pdbx_strand_id
1 'polypeptide(L)'
;MKLVFDSSSIFQAIIENKVSILAGNYTLKLAKYELGNLVWKRRALMKDLEREECKKLMEIIKGTLNLMEVLDIECHEAEVAELAESLNLTFYDASYIFLAKSKGIPLSDS
;
A
#
# COMPACT_ATOMS: atom_id res chain seq x y z
N MET A 1 -11.98 -12.55 7.95
CA MET A 1 -10.52 -12.73 8.16
C MET A 1 -9.85 -11.42 7.81
N LYS A 2 -8.89 -10.93 8.60
CA LYS A 2 -8.15 -9.72 8.25
C LYS A 2 -6.97 -10.06 7.34
N LEU A 3 -6.53 -9.11 6.54
CA LEU A 3 -5.38 -9.19 5.62
C LEU A 3 -4.53 -7.92 5.74
N VAL A 4 -3.25 -8.03 5.36
CA VAL A 4 -2.39 -6.87 5.06
C VAL A 4 -2.43 -6.65 3.55
N PHE A 5 -2.61 -5.41 3.11
CA PHE A 5 -2.55 -5.03 1.70
C PHE A 5 -1.36 -4.11 1.44
N ASP A 6 -0.65 -4.38 0.36
CA ASP A 6 0.37 -3.49 -0.20
C ASP A 6 -0.26 -2.41 -1.10
N SER A 7 0.56 -1.48 -1.58
CA SER A 7 0.06 -0.41 -2.46
C SER A 7 -0.48 -0.93 -3.79
N SER A 8 0.10 -2.02 -4.33
CA SER A 8 -0.35 -2.59 -5.61
C SER A 8 -1.75 -3.20 -5.51
N SER A 9 -2.01 -4.00 -4.46
CA SER A 9 -3.31 -4.64 -4.23
C SER A 9 -4.39 -3.61 -3.88
N ILE A 10 -4.05 -2.54 -3.13
CA ILE A 10 -4.96 -1.42 -2.88
C ILE A 10 -5.34 -0.74 -4.19
N PHE A 11 -4.36 -0.46 -5.05
CA PHE A 11 -4.61 0.18 -6.33
C PHE A 11 -5.50 -0.69 -7.24
N GLN A 12 -5.23 -2.00 -7.29
CA GLN A 12 -6.05 -2.95 -8.05
C GLN A 12 -7.51 -2.94 -7.59
N ALA A 13 -7.76 -2.99 -6.27
CA ALA A 13 -9.11 -2.93 -5.72
C ALA A 13 -9.83 -1.60 -6.04
N ILE A 14 -9.09 -0.48 -6.14
CA ILE A 14 -9.67 0.80 -6.60
C ILE A 14 -10.10 0.71 -8.07
N ILE A 15 -9.24 0.18 -8.94
CA ILE A 15 -9.54 0.04 -10.38
C ILE A 15 -10.70 -0.92 -10.64
N GLU A 16 -10.78 -2.00 -9.86
CA GLU A 16 -11.88 -2.97 -9.95
C GLU A 16 -13.16 -2.53 -9.23
N ASN A 17 -13.17 -1.35 -8.61
CA ASN A 17 -14.27 -0.84 -7.80
C ASN A 17 -14.70 -1.80 -6.66
N LYS A 18 -13.72 -2.48 -6.06
CA LYS A 18 -13.88 -3.44 -4.95
C LYS A 18 -13.36 -2.90 -3.62
N VAL A 19 -13.34 -1.58 -3.42
CA VAL A 19 -12.78 -0.94 -2.21
C VAL A 19 -13.41 -1.42 -0.89
N SER A 20 -14.63 -1.97 -0.93
CA SER A 20 -15.29 -2.54 0.24
C SER A 20 -14.54 -3.72 0.86
N ILE A 21 -13.75 -4.46 0.07
CA ILE A 21 -12.94 -5.58 0.58
C ILE A 21 -11.76 -5.10 1.45
N LEU A 22 -11.36 -3.82 1.30
CA LEU A 22 -10.24 -3.24 2.03
C LEU A 22 -10.66 -2.74 3.43
N ALA A 23 -11.96 -2.53 3.66
CA ALA A 23 -12.44 -1.92 4.90
C ALA A 23 -12.07 -2.75 6.14
N GLY A 24 -11.44 -2.11 7.13
CA GLY A 24 -11.01 -2.72 8.39
C GLY A 24 -9.78 -3.65 8.29
N ASN A 25 -9.21 -3.80 7.09
CA ASN A 25 -7.94 -4.51 6.86
C ASN A 25 -6.74 -3.57 7.04
N TYR A 26 -5.54 -4.15 7.07
CA TYR A 26 -4.32 -3.43 7.41
C TYR A 26 -3.53 -2.99 6.18
N THR A 27 -2.83 -1.88 6.31
CA THR A 27 -1.75 -1.48 5.41
C THR A 27 -0.73 -0.63 6.17
N LEU A 28 0.34 -0.20 5.50
CA LEU A 28 1.34 0.70 6.06
C LEU A 28 1.09 2.15 5.65
N LYS A 29 1.51 3.11 6.49
CA LYS A 29 1.60 4.54 6.10
C LYS A 29 2.40 4.71 4.82
N LEU A 30 3.36 3.81 4.56
CA LEU A 30 4.11 3.70 3.32
C LEU A 30 3.21 3.65 2.07
N ALA A 31 2.08 2.93 2.12
CA ALA A 31 1.17 2.77 0.97
C ALA A 31 0.67 4.11 0.44
N LYS A 32 0.47 5.11 1.31
CA LYS A 32 0.09 6.47 0.91
C LYS A 32 1.13 7.09 -0.03
N TYR A 33 2.42 6.93 0.28
CA TYR A 33 3.50 7.49 -0.51
C TYR A 33 3.71 6.71 -1.81
N GLU A 34 3.58 5.38 -1.78
CA GLU A 34 3.68 4.54 -2.97
C GLU A 34 2.54 4.82 -3.96
N LEU A 35 1.30 4.90 -3.47
CA LEU A 35 0.13 5.25 -4.29
C LEU A 35 0.25 6.68 -4.84
N GLY A 36 0.71 7.64 -4.03
CA GLY A 36 0.99 8.99 -4.51
C GLY A 36 2.06 9.03 -5.60
N ASN A 37 3.13 8.25 -5.44
CA ASN A 37 4.19 8.11 -6.43
C ASN A 37 3.67 7.46 -7.72
N LEU A 38 2.77 6.49 -7.63
CA LEU A 38 2.11 5.88 -8.79
C LEU A 38 1.31 6.92 -9.58
N VAL A 39 0.46 7.71 -8.91
CA VAL A 39 -0.31 8.78 -9.56
C VAL A 39 0.61 9.83 -10.19
N TRP A 40 1.70 10.20 -9.50
CA TRP A 40 2.70 11.11 -10.05
C TRP A 40 3.37 10.54 -11.31
N LYS A 41 3.81 9.27 -11.30
CA LYS A 41 4.44 8.62 -12.47
C LYS A 41 3.51 8.62 -13.68
N ARG A 42 2.23 8.29 -13.48
CA ARG A 42 1.21 8.31 -14.52
C ARG A 42 1.12 9.67 -15.20
N ARG A 43 1.01 10.75 -14.42
CA ARG A 43 0.95 12.11 -14.98
C ARG A 43 2.28 12.62 -15.53
N ALA A 44 3.37 12.50 -14.79
CA ALA A 44 4.64 13.17 -15.08
C ALA A 44 5.48 12.41 -16.12
N LEU A 45 5.45 11.07 -16.07
CA LEU A 45 6.27 10.21 -16.93
C LEU A 45 5.45 9.63 -18.08
N MET A 46 4.28 9.05 -17.79
CA MET A 46 3.45 8.38 -18.80
C MET A 46 2.56 9.37 -19.58
N LYS A 47 2.22 10.51 -18.97
CA LYS A 47 1.32 11.53 -19.52
C LYS A 47 -0.05 10.95 -19.91
N ASP A 48 -0.50 9.93 -19.18
CA ASP A 48 -1.78 9.21 -19.41
C ASP A 48 -2.91 9.70 -18.50
N LEU A 49 -2.63 10.64 -17.59
CA LEU A 49 -3.61 11.24 -16.70
C LEU A 49 -3.53 12.77 -16.71
N GLU A 50 -4.69 13.40 -16.85
CA GLU A 50 -4.85 14.83 -16.71
C GLU A 50 -4.74 15.28 -15.25
N ARG A 51 -4.45 16.57 -15.06
CA ARG A 51 -4.32 17.15 -13.71
C ARG A 51 -5.54 16.91 -12.84
N GLU A 52 -6.73 17.04 -13.42
CA GLU A 52 -7.98 16.91 -12.69
C GLU A 52 -8.30 15.44 -12.35
N GLU A 53 -7.96 14.52 -13.25
CA GLU A 53 -8.07 13.08 -12.99
C GLU A 53 -7.14 12.63 -11.87
N CYS A 54 -5.93 13.17 -11.82
CA CYS A 54 -5.00 12.91 -10.72
C CYS A 54 -5.57 13.34 -9.36
N LYS A 55 -6.19 14.52 -9.29
CA LYS A 55 -6.82 14.99 -8.05
C LYS A 55 -7.95 14.06 -7.62
N LYS A 56 -8.84 13.69 -8.55
CA LYS A 56 -9.93 12.75 -8.28
C LYS A 56 -9.40 11.40 -7.77
N LEU A 57 -8.38 10.86 -8.43
CA LEU A 57 -7.76 9.61 -8.03
C LEU A 57 -7.11 9.71 -6.63
N MET A 58 -6.46 10.83 -6.32
CA MET A 58 -5.89 11.05 -4.98
C MET A 58 -6.97 11.15 -3.89
N GLU A 59 -8.11 11.78 -4.16
CA GLU A 59 -9.24 11.78 -3.20
C GLU A 59 -9.85 10.39 -3.02
N ILE A 60 -9.94 9.59 -4.09
CA ILE A 60 -10.36 8.19 -3.99
C ILE A 60 -9.37 7.39 -3.13
N ILE A 61 -8.06 7.49 -3.40
CA ILE A 61 -7.01 6.82 -2.60
C ILE A 61 -7.11 7.22 -1.13
N LYS A 62 -7.26 8.52 -0.84
CA LYS A 62 -7.43 9.01 0.53
C LYS A 62 -8.68 8.45 1.19
N GLY A 63 -9.81 8.42 0.47
CA GLY A 63 -11.04 7.80 0.93
C GLY A 63 -10.87 6.32 1.25
N THR A 64 -10.20 5.58 0.36
CA THR A 64 -9.88 4.15 0.55
C THR A 64 -9.01 3.92 1.78
N LEU A 65 -7.91 4.67 1.94
CA LEU A 65 -7.02 4.53 3.10
C LEU A 65 -7.73 4.84 4.42
N ASN A 66 -8.68 5.78 4.44
CA ASN A 66 -9.49 6.08 5.62
C ASN A 66 -10.43 4.93 6.05
N LEU A 67 -10.71 3.98 5.15
CA LEU A 67 -11.48 2.77 5.48
C LEU A 67 -10.60 1.67 6.07
N MET A 68 -9.28 1.80 6.00
CA MET A 68 -8.29 0.80 6.40
C MET A 68 -7.63 1.16 7.74
N GLU A 69 -7.07 0.14 8.38
CA GLU A 69 -6.19 0.29 9.54
C GLU A 69 -4.76 0.57 9.06
N VAL A 70 -4.38 1.84 9.00
CA VAL A 70 -3.06 2.28 8.50
C VAL A 70 -2.05 2.32 9.66
N LEU A 71 -1.03 1.46 9.58
CA LEU A 71 -0.03 1.26 10.62
C LEU A 71 1.37 1.73 10.20
N ASP A 72 2.29 1.76 11.16
CA ASP A 72 3.70 2.05 10.92
C ASP A 72 4.58 0.87 11.40
N ILE A 73 5.82 0.83 10.97
CA ILE A 73 6.85 -0.13 11.41
C ILE A 73 7.77 0.46 12.50
N GLU A 74 7.38 1.57 13.11
CA GLU A 74 8.20 2.34 14.06
C GLU A 74 8.96 1.44 15.05
N CYS A 75 10.28 1.68 15.17
CA CYS A 75 11.23 0.96 16.02
C CYS A 75 11.63 -0.46 15.57
N HIS A 76 11.24 -0.89 14.36
CA HIS A 76 11.61 -2.21 13.81
C HIS A 76 12.41 -2.12 12.49
N GLU A 77 13.02 -0.98 12.19
CA GLU A 77 13.71 -0.74 10.91
C GLU A 77 14.88 -1.71 10.68
N ALA A 78 15.62 -2.07 11.74
CA ALA A 78 16.71 -3.04 11.66
C ALA A 78 16.19 -4.44 11.31
N GLU A 79 15.10 -4.88 11.94
CA GLU A 79 14.46 -6.17 11.67
C GLU A 79 13.92 -6.23 10.23
N VAL A 80 13.33 -5.14 9.75
CA VAL A 80 12.85 -5.03 8.36
C VAL A 80 14.03 -5.08 7.38
N ALA A 81 15.17 -4.45 7.69
CA ALA A 81 16.36 -4.50 6.86
C ALA A 81 16.94 -5.93 6.77
N GLU A 82 17.06 -6.64 7.90
CA GLU A 82 17.49 -8.05 7.93
C GLU A 82 16.52 -8.95 7.14
N LEU A 83 15.21 -8.69 7.27
CA LEU A 83 14.20 -9.41 6.50
C LEU A 83 14.32 -9.13 4.99
N ALA A 84 14.59 -7.88 4.60
CA ALA A 84 14.79 -7.50 3.21
C ALA A 84 16.02 -8.20 2.61
N GLU A 85 17.14 -8.22 3.33
CA GLU A 85 18.37 -8.91 2.90
C GLU A 85 18.16 -10.43 2.79
N SER A 86 17.57 -11.05 3.82
CA SER A 86 17.36 -12.50 3.84
C SER A 86 16.40 -13.00 2.76
N LEU A 87 15.41 -12.19 2.37
CA LEU A 87 14.45 -12.52 1.32
C LEU A 87 14.82 -11.94 -0.06
N ASN A 88 15.92 -11.18 -0.16
CA ASN A 88 16.34 -10.45 -1.35
C ASN A 88 15.20 -9.57 -1.93
N LEU A 89 14.57 -8.79 -1.05
CA LEU A 89 13.47 -7.87 -1.36
C LEU A 89 13.89 -6.42 -1.13
N THR A 90 13.11 -5.48 -1.66
CA THR A 90 13.28 -4.07 -1.27
C THR A 90 12.83 -3.88 0.18
N PHE A 91 13.36 -2.85 0.84
CA PHE A 91 12.92 -2.48 2.19
C PHE A 91 11.41 -2.21 2.26
N TYR A 92 10.84 -1.64 1.19
CA TYR A 92 9.40 -1.38 1.08
C TYR A 92 8.59 -2.68 1.11
N ASP A 93 8.94 -3.65 0.27
CA ASP A 93 8.24 -4.94 0.20
C ASP A 93 8.39 -5.72 1.52
N ALA A 94 9.61 -5.73 2.08
CA ALA A 94 9.89 -6.37 3.37
C ALA A 94 9.08 -5.76 4.52
N SER A 95 8.78 -4.45 4.46
CA SER A 95 7.96 -3.78 5.49
C SER A 95 6.55 -4.37 5.57
N TYR A 96 5.92 -4.68 4.43
CA TYR A 96 4.59 -5.31 4.41
C TYR A 96 4.63 -6.74 4.94
N ILE A 97 5.66 -7.51 4.60
CA ILE A 97 5.85 -8.88 5.11
C ILE A 97 6.09 -8.85 6.63
N PHE A 98 6.89 -7.90 7.12
CA PHE A 98 7.10 -7.71 8.54
C PHE A 98 5.79 -7.39 9.27
N LEU A 99 4.96 -6.50 8.71
CA LEU A 99 3.66 -6.19 9.28
C LEU A 99 2.74 -7.43 9.34
N ALA A 100 2.70 -8.21 8.26
CA ALA A 100 1.95 -9.45 8.19
C ALA A 100 2.41 -10.45 9.28
N LYS A 101 3.72 -10.66 9.40
CA LYS A 101 4.32 -11.54 10.41
C LYS A 101 4.06 -11.07 11.84
N SER A 102 4.30 -9.79 12.14
CA SER A 102 4.15 -9.23 13.49
C SER A 102 2.70 -9.29 14.00
N LYS A 103 1.71 -9.22 13.10
CA LYS A 103 0.29 -9.34 13.43
C LYS A 103 -0.24 -10.77 13.38
N GLY A 104 0.50 -11.73 12.81
CA GLY A 104 0.00 -13.07 12.54
C GLY A 104 -1.13 -13.08 11.49
N ILE A 105 -1.08 -12.15 10.52
CA ILE A 105 -2.10 -11.93 9.50
C ILE A 105 -1.47 -12.13 8.13
N PRO A 106 -2.13 -12.82 7.16
CA PRO A 106 -1.56 -13.00 5.84
C PRO A 106 -1.50 -11.68 5.06
N LEU A 107 -0.47 -11.55 4.22
CA LEU A 107 -0.41 -10.56 3.15
C LEU A 107 -1.40 -10.99 2.05
N SER A 108 -2.11 -10.03 1.43
CA SER A 108 -3.02 -10.31 0.33
C SER A 108 -2.24 -10.84 -0.88
N ASP A 109 -2.65 -11.99 -1.41
CA ASP A 109 -2.21 -12.42 -2.73
C ASP A 109 -2.93 -11.55 -3.78
N SER A 110 -2.15 -10.80 -4.56
CA SER A 110 -2.64 -9.94 -5.64
C SER A 110 -3.17 -10.73 -6.83
#